data_AF-A0A7N0TUF2-F1
#
_entry.id   AF-A0A7N0TUF2-F1
#
_cell.length_a   1.000
_cell.length_b   1.000
_cell.length_c   1.000
_cell.angle_alpha   90.00
_cell.angle_beta   90.00
_cell.angle_gamma   90.00
#
_symmetry.space_group_name_H-M   'P 1'
#
loop_
_entity.id
_entity.type
_entity.pdbx_description
1 polymer ?
#
loop_
_entity_poly.entity_id
_entity_poly.type
_entity_poly.pdbx_seq_one_letter_code
_entity_poly.pdbx_strand_id
1 'polypeptide(L)'
;MGIKFILVLIIAILISMLLDCSAQSSCSNHTFSGNRVFDSCMDLPALEAYLHWNYIKPTQKVQIAFRATQTPTGWISWAINPTGTGMVGSQAIVAFLNSNGSLMVYPTPVTSYVPSMEPGTLSFDVSNLTAEYYNNQMTIYAVLGPLNGTTVNHVWQAGSVSDDVPQAHSMYGENTQSLGTMELFSS
;
A
#
# COMPACT_ATOMS: atom_id res chain seq x y z
N MET A 1 -21.09 48.80 7.36
CA MET A 1 -21.32 47.39 6.98
C MET A 1 -20.02 46.62 6.68
N GLY A 2 -18.82 47.14 7.03
CA GLY A 2 -17.54 46.50 6.67
C GLY A 2 -16.91 45.63 7.76
N ILE A 3 -16.89 46.08 9.02
CA ILE A 3 -16.10 45.42 10.08
C ILE A 3 -16.75 44.11 10.57
N LYS A 4 -18.07 44.07 10.75
CA LYS A 4 -18.80 42.85 11.16
C LYS A 4 -18.70 41.73 10.10
N PHE A 5 -18.67 42.11 8.82
CA PHE A 5 -18.57 41.15 7.72
C PHE A 5 -17.16 40.54 7.62
N ILE A 6 -16.12 41.36 7.81
CA ILE A 6 -14.73 40.92 7.87
C ILE A 6 -14.49 39.98 9.07
N LEU A 7 -15.08 40.27 10.23
CA LEU A 7 -14.95 39.41 11.41
C LEU A 7 -15.58 38.02 11.18
N VAL A 8 -16.77 37.98 10.56
CA VAL A 8 -17.47 36.72 10.24
C VAL A 8 -16.68 35.89 9.22
N LEU A 9 -16.06 36.54 8.22
CA LEU A 9 -15.23 35.85 7.23
C LEU A 9 -13.97 35.25 7.85
N ILE A 10 -13.29 35.98 8.75
CA ILE A 10 -12.11 35.48 9.48
C ILE A 10 -12.46 34.30 10.37
N ILE A 11 -13.59 34.36 11.08
CA ILE A 11 -14.06 33.26 11.94
C ILE A 11 -14.41 32.03 11.09
N ALA A 12 -15.05 32.21 9.93
CA ALA A 12 -15.35 31.11 9.01
C ALA A 12 -14.08 30.44 8.46
N ILE A 13 -13.05 31.22 8.10
CA ILE A 13 -11.76 30.68 7.62
C ILE A 13 -11.02 29.92 8.74
N LEU A 14 -11.04 30.43 9.98
CA LEU A 14 -10.45 29.74 11.13
C LEU A 14 -11.15 28.42 11.45
N ILE A 15 -12.48 28.36 11.32
CA ILE A 15 -13.25 27.13 11.54
C ILE A 15 -12.97 26.10 10.44
N SER A 16 -12.80 26.53 9.18
CA SER A 16 -12.42 25.64 8.08
C SER A 16 -11.02 25.02 8.27
N MET A 17 -10.07 25.73 8.88
CA MET A 17 -8.74 25.19 9.18
C MET A 17 -8.70 24.23 10.37
N LEU A 18 -9.77 24.13 11.17
CA LEU A 18 -9.87 23.20 12.30
C LEU A 18 -10.54 21.87 11.92
N LEU A 19 -11.04 21.73 10.68
CA LEU A 19 -11.85 20.59 10.24
C LEU A 19 -11.07 19.49 9.51
N ASP A 20 -9.78 19.69 9.22
CA ASP A 20 -8.93 18.68 8.57
C ASP A 20 -7.91 18.06 9.56
N CYS A 21 -8.40 17.57 10.70
CA CYS A 21 -7.66 16.57 11.45
C CYS A 21 -8.22 15.20 11.07
N SER A 22 -7.87 14.70 9.89
CA SER A 22 -7.85 13.26 9.74
C SER A 22 -6.81 12.78 10.75
N ALA A 23 -7.24 12.10 11.81
CA ALA A 23 -6.32 11.38 12.66
C ALA A 23 -5.64 10.34 11.75
N GLN A 24 -4.44 10.65 11.25
CA GLN A 24 -3.59 9.66 10.61
C GLN A 24 -3.40 8.57 11.66
N SER A 25 -4.05 7.43 11.45
CA SER A 25 -3.87 6.27 12.30
C SER A 25 -2.43 5.86 12.13
N SER A 26 -1.57 6.12 13.12
CA SER A 26 -0.23 5.57 13.13
C SER A 26 -0.32 4.06 12.94
N CYS A 27 0.63 3.50 12.21
CA CYS A 27 0.67 2.08 11.93
C CYS A 27 0.46 1.23 13.21
N SER A 28 1.01 1.64 14.35
CA SER A 28 0.92 0.90 15.62
C SER A 28 -0.49 0.79 16.21
N ASN A 29 -1.43 1.67 15.84
CA ASN A 29 -2.77 1.73 16.42
C ASN A 29 -3.85 1.03 15.57
N HIS A 30 -3.46 0.36 14.49
CA HIS A 30 -4.43 -0.30 13.63
C HIS A 30 -4.86 -1.67 14.17
N THR A 31 -6.16 -1.90 14.20
CA THR A 31 -6.75 -3.20 14.49
C THR A 31 -7.23 -3.85 13.19
N PHE A 32 -6.69 -5.03 12.89
CA PHE A 32 -7.07 -5.78 11.72
C PHE A 32 -8.33 -6.63 11.96
N SER A 33 -9.08 -6.84 10.88
CA SER A 33 -10.14 -7.83 10.82
C SER A 33 -9.59 -9.26 11.04
N GLY A 34 -10.46 -10.18 11.48
CA GLY A 34 -10.10 -11.60 11.58
C GLY A 34 -9.04 -11.94 12.63
N ASN A 35 -8.87 -11.11 13.66
CA ASN A 35 -7.88 -11.28 14.73
C ASN A 35 -6.43 -11.41 14.22
N ARG A 36 -6.09 -10.78 13.09
CA ARG A 36 -4.71 -10.72 12.61
C ARG A 36 -3.91 -9.76 13.49
N VAL A 37 -2.72 -10.18 13.90
CA VAL A 37 -1.80 -9.39 14.73
C VAL A 37 -0.44 -9.37 14.05
N PHE A 38 0.20 -8.20 14.07
CA PHE A 38 1.53 -7.99 13.49
C PHE A 38 2.46 -7.36 14.52
N ASP A 39 3.64 -7.94 14.66
CA ASP A 39 4.68 -7.54 15.61
C ASP A 39 5.47 -6.34 15.09
N SER A 40 5.52 -6.17 13.76
CA SER A 40 6.27 -5.09 13.11
C SER A 40 5.41 -4.29 12.14
N CYS A 41 5.85 -3.07 11.93
CA CYS A 41 5.00 -1.98 11.51
C CYS A 41 5.86 -0.80 11.01
N MET A 42 5.48 -0.20 9.88
CA MET A 42 6.13 0.96 9.28
C MET A 42 5.10 1.87 8.63
N ASP A 43 5.11 3.15 9.01
CA ASP A 43 4.44 4.23 8.27
C ASP A 43 5.29 4.54 7.03
N LEU A 44 4.72 4.41 5.83
CA LEU A 44 5.44 4.66 4.59
C LEU A 44 5.35 6.15 4.24
N PRO A 45 6.42 6.77 3.72
CA PRO A 45 6.51 8.22 3.56
C PRO A 45 5.64 8.82 2.45
N ALA A 46 4.91 7.99 1.70
CA ALA A 46 4.17 8.39 0.51
C ALA A 46 2.92 7.53 0.31
N LEU A 47 1.89 8.09 -0.33
CA LEU A 47 0.64 7.42 -0.70
C LEU A 47 -0.25 7.03 0.49
N GLU A 48 -0.08 7.69 1.64
CA GLU A 48 -0.78 7.37 2.90
C GLU A 48 -0.81 5.86 3.18
N ALA A 49 0.36 5.24 3.03
CA ALA A 49 0.53 3.80 3.03
C ALA A 49 1.21 3.30 4.31
N TYR A 50 0.92 2.05 4.67
CA TYR A 50 1.39 1.42 5.90
C TYR A 50 1.72 -0.04 5.60
N LEU A 51 2.83 -0.51 6.17
CA LEU A 51 3.25 -1.91 6.07
C LEU A 51 3.34 -2.53 7.46
N HIS A 52 2.72 -3.69 7.61
CA HIS A 52 2.79 -4.49 8.81
C HIS A 52 3.30 -5.88 8.45
N TRP A 53 4.12 -6.48 9.32
CA TRP A 53 4.66 -7.80 9.03
C TRP A 53 5.04 -8.61 10.27
N ASN A 54 5.06 -9.93 10.07
CA ASN A 54 5.66 -10.91 10.96
C ASN A 54 6.67 -11.74 10.17
N TYR A 55 7.88 -11.89 10.69
CA TYR A 55 8.87 -12.78 10.09
C TYR A 55 8.85 -14.16 10.73
N ILE A 56 8.62 -15.18 9.89
CA ILE A 56 8.50 -16.57 10.27
C ILE A 56 9.86 -17.24 10.06
N LYS A 57 10.75 -17.07 11.06
CA LYS A 57 12.14 -17.51 10.99
C LYS A 57 12.36 -18.97 10.55
N PRO A 58 11.57 -19.97 11.01
CA PRO A 58 11.78 -21.36 10.60
C PRO A 58 11.59 -21.62 9.09
N THR A 59 10.73 -20.84 8.43
CA THR A 59 10.41 -21.00 7.00
C THR A 59 10.97 -19.88 6.13
N GLN A 60 11.63 -18.90 6.75
CA GLN A 60 12.14 -17.67 6.10
C GLN A 60 11.04 -16.92 5.31
N LYS A 61 9.79 -17.06 5.75
CA LYS A 61 8.64 -16.39 5.15
C LYS A 61 8.30 -15.12 5.91
N VAL A 62 7.67 -14.18 5.22
CA VAL A 62 7.12 -12.97 5.81
C VAL A 62 5.61 -12.95 5.59
N GLN A 63 4.85 -12.83 6.67
CA GLN A 63 3.44 -12.51 6.60
C GLN A 63 3.32 -11.00 6.59
N ILE A 64 2.58 -10.43 5.63
CA ILE A 64 2.40 -8.98 5.51
C ILE A 64 0.93 -8.59 5.53
N ALA A 65 0.69 -7.35 5.95
CA ALA A 65 -0.46 -6.56 5.59
C ALA A 65 0.01 -5.19 5.07
N PHE A 66 -0.20 -4.94 3.78
CA PHE A 66 0.08 -3.65 3.16
C PHE A 66 -1.23 -2.88 2.97
N ARG A 67 -1.27 -1.63 3.42
CA ARG A 67 -2.47 -0.80 3.45
C ARG A 67 -2.18 0.53 2.78
N ALA A 68 -3.12 1.06 2.02
CA ALA A 68 -3.02 2.41 1.48
C ALA A 68 -4.41 3.01 1.25
N THR A 69 -4.53 4.32 1.46
CA THR A 69 -5.74 5.08 1.09
C THR A 69 -5.98 4.94 -0.42
N GLN A 70 -7.20 4.58 -0.82
CA GLN A 70 -7.53 4.43 -2.24
C GLN A 70 -9.04 4.57 -2.49
N THR A 71 -9.38 5.11 -3.65
CA THR A 71 -10.76 5.18 -4.16
C THR A 71 -11.23 3.80 -4.67
N PRO A 72 -12.56 3.57 -4.80
CA PRO A 72 -13.05 2.29 -5.33
C PRO A 72 -12.61 2.00 -6.77
N THR A 73 -12.25 3.02 -7.55
CA THR A 73 -11.77 2.93 -8.94
C THR A 73 -10.25 2.98 -9.02
N GLY A 74 -9.54 2.60 -7.95
CA GLY A 74 -8.09 2.60 -7.89
C GLY A 74 -7.53 1.24 -7.50
N TRP A 75 -6.23 1.09 -7.73
CA TRP A 75 -5.46 -0.09 -7.34
C TRP A 75 -4.35 0.32 -6.38
N ILE A 76 -3.93 -0.64 -5.56
CA ILE A 76 -2.72 -0.54 -4.74
C ILE A 76 -1.81 -1.73 -5.03
N SER A 77 -0.51 -1.55 -4.85
CA SER A 77 0.48 -2.60 -5.06
C SER A 77 1.61 -2.48 -4.07
N TRP A 78 2.09 -3.62 -3.59
CA TRP A 78 3.32 -3.73 -2.81
C TRP A 78 4.19 -4.82 -3.41
N ALA A 79 5.50 -4.57 -3.47
CA ALA A 79 6.43 -5.44 -4.16
C ALA A 79 7.77 -5.52 -3.45
N ILE A 80 8.43 -6.67 -3.62
CA ILE A 80 9.85 -6.86 -3.29
C ILE A 80 10.65 -6.78 -4.58
N ASN A 81 11.75 -6.03 -4.60
CA ASN A 81 12.71 -6.09 -5.69
C ASN A 81 13.97 -6.87 -5.25
N PRO A 82 14.11 -8.14 -5.68
CA PRO A 82 15.26 -8.95 -5.30
C PRO A 82 16.55 -8.59 -6.06
N THR A 83 16.48 -7.72 -7.07
CA THR A 83 17.59 -7.40 -7.98
C THR A 83 18.03 -5.94 -7.96
N GLY A 84 17.29 -5.07 -7.28
CA GLY A 84 17.53 -3.63 -7.27
C GLY A 84 16.66 -2.91 -6.25
N THR A 85 16.62 -1.58 -6.31
CA THR A 85 15.92 -0.70 -5.36
C THR A 85 14.75 0.07 -5.97
N GLY A 86 14.51 -0.09 -7.28
CA GLY A 86 13.49 0.66 -8.02
C GLY A 86 12.36 -0.22 -8.56
N MET A 87 11.55 0.33 -9.46
CA MET A 87 10.38 -0.36 -10.03
C MET A 87 10.76 -1.61 -10.84
N VAL A 88 11.71 -1.50 -11.78
CA VAL A 88 12.08 -2.59 -12.68
C VAL A 88 12.79 -3.71 -11.91
N GLY A 89 12.33 -4.95 -12.09
CA GLY A 89 12.77 -6.13 -11.36
C GLY A 89 11.92 -6.44 -10.13
N SER A 90 10.94 -5.58 -9.80
CA SER A 90 10.03 -5.81 -8.67
C SER A 90 9.09 -6.98 -8.94
N GLN A 91 8.73 -7.68 -7.87
CA GLN A 91 7.81 -8.80 -7.86
C GLN A 91 6.66 -8.43 -6.93
N ALA A 92 5.53 -8.07 -7.57
CA ALA A 92 4.48 -7.30 -6.94
C ALA A 92 3.27 -8.16 -6.60
N ILE A 93 2.51 -7.70 -5.63
CA ILE A 93 1.14 -8.11 -5.37
C ILE A 93 0.28 -6.87 -5.59
N VAL A 94 -0.68 -6.96 -6.51
CA VAL A 94 -1.62 -5.89 -6.81
C VAL A 94 -3.00 -6.26 -6.28
N ALA A 95 -3.76 -5.26 -5.84
CA ALA A 95 -5.17 -5.40 -5.52
C ALA A 95 -5.99 -4.22 -6.04
N PHE A 96 -7.24 -4.53 -6.41
CA PHE A 96 -8.24 -3.53 -6.80
C PHE A 96 -9.67 -4.09 -6.71
N LEU A 97 -10.66 -3.21 -6.78
CA LEU A 97 -12.06 -3.59 -6.94
C LEU A 97 -12.42 -3.67 -8.42
N ASN A 98 -13.00 -4.79 -8.83
CA ASN A 98 -13.66 -4.89 -10.13
C ASN A 98 -14.96 -4.08 -10.14
N SER A 99 -15.43 -3.76 -11.34
CA SER A 99 -16.71 -3.11 -11.64
C SER A 99 -17.92 -3.86 -11.06
N ASN A 100 -17.82 -5.18 -10.89
CA ASN A 100 -18.83 -6.03 -10.26
C ASN A 100 -18.77 -6.01 -8.71
N GLY A 101 -17.85 -5.26 -8.11
CA GLY A 101 -17.64 -5.14 -6.67
C GLY A 101 -16.74 -6.23 -6.04
N SER A 102 -16.26 -7.20 -6.82
CA SER A 102 -15.34 -8.23 -6.30
C SER A 102 -13.94 -7.65 -6.11
N LEU A 103 -13.28 -8.01 -5.00
CA LEU A 103 -11.87 -7.70 -4.80
C LEU A 103 -10.98 -8.66 -5.58
N MET A 104 -10.13 -8.10 -6.43
CA MET A 104 -9.05 -8.79 -7.12
C MET A 104 -7.77 -8.63 -6.33
N VAL A 105 -7.00 -9.72 -6.23
CA VAL A 105 -5.65 -9.70 -5.68
C VAL A 105 -4.82 -10.81 -6.31
N TYR A 106 -3.65 -10.47 -6.83
CA TYR A 106 -2.80 -11.44 -7.51
C TYR A 106 -1.33 -11.00 -7.57
N PRO A 107 -0.38 -11.94 -7.69
CA PRO A 107 1.01 -11.62 -7.95
C PRO A 107 1.25 -11.23 -9.42
N THR A 108 2.17 -10.30 -9.67
CA THR A 108 2.58 -9.90 -11.02
C THR A 108 4.06 -9.50 -11.07
N PRO A 109 4.84 -9.97 -12.06
CA PRO A 109 6.23 -9.53 -12.24
C PRO A 109 6.30 -8.18 -12.96
N VAL A 110 7.11 -7.25 -12.42
CA VAL A 110 7.34 -5.91 -12.99
C VAL A 110 8.73 -5.88 -13.63
N THR A 111 8.81 -6.26 -14.91
CA THR A 111 10.08 -6.43 -15.63
C THR A 111 10.48 -5.23 -16.48
N SER A 112 9.64 -4.22 -16.57
CA SER A 112 9.88 -2.98 -17.33
C SER A 112 9.10 -1.81 -16.71
N TYR A 113 9.25 -0.61 -17.27
CA TYR A 113 8.43 0.56 -16.90
C TYR A 113 7.00 0.52 -17.45
N VAL A 114 6.71 -0.43 -18.35
CA VAL A 114 5.38 -0.64 -18.93
C VAL A 114 5.06 -2.14 -18.84
N PRO A 115 4.92 -2.68 -17.62
CA PRO A 115 4.61 -4.10 -17.42
C PRO A 115 3.18 -4.40 -17.89
N SER A 116 2.87 -5.67 -18.16
CA SER A 116 1.50 -6.08 -18.54
C SER A 116 0.51 -5.96 -17.38
N MET A 117 0.99 -5.97 -16.13
CA MET A 117 0.17 -6.02 -14.91
C MET A 117 -0.78 -7.24 -14.84
N GLU A 118 -0.55 -8.25 -15.66
CA GLU A 118 -1.27 -9.52 -15.65
C GLU A 118 -0.76 -10.44 -14.54
N PRO A 119 -1.59 -11.38 -14.04
CA PRO A 119 -1.14 -12.39 -13.08
C PRO A 119 0.07 -13.18 -13.60
N GLY A 120 1.06 -13.38 -12.74
CA GLY A 120 2.29 -14.09 -13.11
C GLY A 120 3.02 -14.70 -11.93
N THR A 121 3.96 -15.60 -12.22
CA THR A 121 4.75 -16.28 -11.19
C THR A 121 5.89 -15.39 -10.71
N LEU A 122 6.14 -15.43 -9.40
CA LEU A 122 7.25 -14.76 -8.74
C LEU A 122 8.38 -15.77 -8.47
N SER A 123 9.58 -15.29 -8.16
CA SER A 123 10.72 -16.14 -7.80
C SER A 123 10.64 -16.69 -6.38
N PHE A 124 9.70 -16.20 -5.58
CA PHE A 124 9.37 -16.71 -4.24
C PHE A 124 7.89 -17.06 -4.18
N ASP A 125 7.52 -17.98 -3.29
CA ASP A 125 6.11 -18.37 -3.16
C ASP A 125 5.28 -17.22 -2.57
N VAL A 126 4.02 -17.15 -3.02
CA VAL A 126 2.98 -16.29 -2.43
C VAL A 126 1.81 -17.17 -2.04
N SER A 127 1.36 -17.03 -0.80
CA SER A 127 0.26 -17.82 -0.22
C SER A 127 -0.60 -16.97 0.71
N ASN A 128 -1.76 -17.50 1.11
CA ASN A 128 -2.73 -16.80 1.96
C ASN A 128 -3.10 -15.41 1.43
N LEU A 129 -3.17 -15.30 0.11
CA LEU A 129 -3.37 -14.06 -0.60
C LEU A 129 -4.84 -13.63 -0.51
N THR A 130 -5.09 -12.50 0.12
CA THR A 130 -6.44 -11.90 0.23
C THR A 130 -6.33 -10.37 0.22
N ALA A 131 -7.42 -9.70 -0.13
CA ALA A 131 -7.51 -8.25 -0.04
C ALA A 131 -8.83 -7.84 0.60
N GLU A 132 -8.83 -6.64 1.19
CA GLU A 132 -9.99 -6.02 1.83
C GLU A 132 -10.08 -4.56 1.40
N TYR A 133 -11.30 -4.04 1.26
CA TYR A 133 -11.56 -2.63 1.02
C TYR A 133 -12.60 -2.14 2.01
N TYR A 134 -12.20 -1.18 2.84
CA TYR A 134 -13.05 -0.63 3.89
C TYR A 134 -12.62 0.80 4.20
N ASN A 135 -13.59 1.70 4.40
CA ASN A 135 -13.36 3.09 4.79
C ASN A 135 -12.30 3.82 3.92
N ASN A 136 -12.46 3.73 2.60
CA ASN A 136 -11.55 4.33 1.61
C ASN A 136 -10.09 3.86 1.71
N GLN A 137 -9.86 2.68 2.27
CA GLN A 137 -8.55 2.07 2.38
C GLN A 137 -8.60 0.64 1.83
N MET A 138 -7.59 0.30 1.04
CA MET A 138 -7.37 -1.04 0.55
C MET A 138 -6.26 -1.70 1.34
N THR A 139 -6.41 -2.99 1.63
CA THR A 139 -5.43 -3.81 2.35
C THR A 139 -5.13 -5.07 1.57
N ILE A 140 -3.86 -5.38 1.37
CA ILE A 140 -3.34 -6.63 0.82
C ILE A 140 -2.78 -7.45 1.97
N TYR A 141 -3.20 -8.71 2.10
CA TYR A 141 -2.61 -9.70 3.00
C TYR A 141 -1.96 -10.81 2.20
N ALA A 142 -0.75 -11.20 2.59
CA ALA A 142 -0.04 -12.31 1.96
C ALA A 142 0.99 -12.94 2.90
N VAL A 143 1.42 -14.15 2.57
CA VAL A 143 2.63 -14.77 3.10
C VAL A 143 3.58 -15.02 1.93
N LEU A 144 4.75 -14.39 1.97
CA LEU A 144 5.77 -14.44 0.91
C LEU A 144 7.01 -15.19 1.38
N GLY A 145 7.69 -15.83 0.45
CA GLY A 145 9.01 -16.44 0.69
C GLY A 145 9.04 -17.95 0.46
N PRO A 146 10.18 -18.61 0.73
CA PRO A 146 11.33 -18.10 1.48
C PRO A 146 12.01 -16.91 0.80
N LEU A 147 12.44 -15.93 1.60
CA LEU A 147 13.18 -14.76 1.13
C LEU A 147 14.67 -14.93 1.43
N ASN A 148 15.51 -14.45 0.51
CA ASN A 148 16.96 -14.48 0.68
C ASN A 148 17.41 -13.27 1.49
N GLY A 149 17.95 -13.53 2.68
CA GLY A 149 18.50 -12.49 3.55
C GLY A 149 17.53 -11.98 4.61
N THR A 150 17.94 -10.90 5.27
CA THR A 150 17.27 -10.34 6.45
C THR A 150 16.67 -8.97 6.15
N THR A 151 17.02 -8.40 5.00
CA THR A 151 16.61 -7.09 4.51
C THR A 151 16.14 -7.27 3.07
N VAL A 152 15.04 -6.61 2.70
CA VAL A 152 14.56 -6.56 1.32
C VAL A 152 14.39 -5.13 0.86
N ASN A 153 14.64 -4.90 -0.43
CA ASN A 153 14.18 -3.69 -1.09
C ASN A 153 12.71 -3.87 -1.44
N HIS A 154 11.90 -2.87 -1.10
CA HIS A 154 10.50 -2.87 -1.44
C HIS A 154 10.12 -1.60 -2.21
N VAL A 155 9.03 -1.70 -2.96
CA VAL A 155 8.37 -0.56 -3.60
C VAL A 155 6.88 -0.71 -3.38
N TRP A 156 6.18 0.41 -3.30
CA TRP A 156 4.73 0.42 -3.24
C TRP A 156 4.20 1.42 -4.26
N GLN A 157 3.02 1.17 -4.79
CA GLN A 157 2.42 2.04 -5.80
C GLN A 157 0.90 2.06 -5.64
N ALA A 158 0.30 3.12 -6.15
CA ALA A 158 -1.14 3.26 -6.27
C ALA A 158 -1.46 3.97 -7.60
N GLY A 159 -2.61 3.66 -8.18
CA GLY A 159 -3.05 4.24 -9.45
C GLY A 159 -4.54 4.03 -9.70
N SER A 160 -5.01 4.44 -10.87
CA SER A 160 -6.40 4.28 -11.28
C SER A 160 -6.65 2.94 -11.98
N VAL A 161 -7.87 2.44 -11.90
CA VAL A 161 -8.37 1.31 -12.66
C VAL A 161 -9.35 1.83 -13.71
N SER A 162 -9.25 1.29 -14.93
CA SER A 162 -10.22 1.51 -16.01
C SER A 162 -10.55 0.17 -16.63
N ASP A 163 -11.84 -0.11 -16.84
CA ASP A 163 -12.33 -1.36 -17.44
C ASP A 163 -11.76 -2.61 -16.76
N ASP A 164 -11.71 -2.62 -15.42
CA ASP A 164 -11.14 -3.69 -14.60
C ASP A 164 -9.64 -3.98 -14.85
N VAL A 165 -8.94 -3.01 -15.45
CA VAL A 165 -7.49 -3.07 -15.71
C VAL A 165 -6.75 -1.98 -14.93
N PRO A 166 -5.73 -2.34 -14.12
CA PRO A 166 -4.81 -1.38 -13.52
C PRO A 166 -4.13 -0.50 -14.58
N GLN A 167 -4.28 0.81 -14.47
CA GLN A 167 -3.63 1.77 -15.36
C GLN A 167 -2.26 2.19 -14.82
N ALA A 168 -1.44 2.77 -15.68
CA ALA A 168 -0.16 3.35 -15.27
C ALA A 168 -0.36 4.37 -14.13
N HIS A 169 0.49 4.28 -13.11
CA HIS A 169 0.51 5.27 -12.03
C HIS A 169 1.22 6.56 -12.46
N SER A 170 1.15 7.60 -11.64
CA SER A 170 1.88 8.85 -11.88
C SER A 170 3.39 8.60 -11.92
N MET A 171 4.09 9.21 -12.87
CA MET A 171 5.56 9.17 -12.96
C MET A 171 6.22 10.34 -12.20
N TYR A 172 5.49 10.95 -11.28
CA TYR A 172 5.92 12.08 -10.46
C TYR A 172 5.35 11.99 -9.05
N GLY A 173 5.91 12.78 -8.13
CA GLY A 173 5.39 12.93 -6.77
C GLY A 173 5.54 11.66 -5.93
N GLU A 174 4.52 11.35 -5.15
CA GLU A 174 4.52 10.25 -4.18
C GLU A 174 4.88 8.89 -4.79
N ASN A 175 4.37 8.56 -5.98
CA ASN A 175 4.70 7.32 -6.67
C ASN A 175 6.22 7.16 -6.93
N THR A 176 6.91 8.25 -7.27
CA THR A 176 8.38 8.20 -7.48
C THR A 176 9.19 8.15 -6.18
N GLN A 177 8.56 8.47 -5.05
CA GLN A 177 9.16 8.41 -3.71
C GLN A 177 8.86 7.08 -2.99
N SER A 178 8.03 6.23 -3.60
CA SER A 178 7.49 5.02 -2.98
C SER A 178 8.42 3.81 -3.10
N LEU A 179 9.61 3.95 -2.55
CA LEU A 179 10.65 2.92 -2.47
C LEU A 179 11.38 2.98 -1.13
N GLY A 180 11.92 1.85 -0.69
CA GLY A 180 12.60 1.77 0.60
C GLY A 180 13.23 0.41 0.87
N THR A 181 13.71 0.25 2.09
CA THR A 181 14.25 -1.01 2.62
C THR A 181 13.47 -1.45 3.84
N MET A 182 13.26 -2.75 3.96
CA MET A 182 12.54 -3.37 5.05
C MET A 182 13.42 -4.45 5.70
N GLU A 183 13.75 -4.25 6.98
CA GLU A 183 14.33 -5.29 7.82
C GLU A 183 13.23 -6.29 8.22
N LEU A 184 13.44 -7.57 7.93
CA LEU A 184 12.43 -8.60 8.16
C LEU A 184 12.32 -8.94 9.64
N PHE A 185 13.43 -8.92 10.38
CA PHE A 185 13.40 -9.18 11.82
C PHE A 185 12.78 -7.99 12.56
N SER A 186 11.85 -8.28 13.47
CA SER A 186 11.45 -7.31 14.48
C SER A 186 12.62 -7.03 15.42
N SER A 187 12.75 -5.77 15.86
CA SER A 187 13.60 -5.44 17.02
C SER A 187 12.92 -5.81 18.33
#